data_AF-A0AAD2CSA5-F1
#
_entry.id   AF-A0AAD2CSA5-F1
#
_cell.length_a   1.000
_cell.length_b   1.000
_cell.length_c   1.000
_cell.angle_alpha   90.00
_cell.angle_beta   90.00
_cell.angle_gamma   90.00
#
_symmetry.space_group_name_H-M   'P 1'
#
loop_
_entity.id
_entity.type
_entity.pdbx_description
1 polymer ?
#
loop_
_entity_poly.entity_id
_entity_poly.type
_entity_poly.pdbx_seq_one_letter_code
_entity_poly.pdbx_strand_id
1 'polypeptide(L)'
;MKSLEYPMVLTTLDAATWVSIMSPVLQVCLPKAGICRSFPRDMVLAPLKFQGLGIPHPFGTQVSKHIEVLLRHLSNRTKTGAYLEAAVQEHQLETGTSFGLFQQDYSNTAIWRQILGSKESGKSWRTWIYVALDSPVLPLRCEGDALLIEVFMELEVDQDALKWLNWCRMFLQVCTVSDIVTADGRSIRESMWHGERDYAHRSSYQWPRTVRPNRNHWKVWQEHLTRALLVSDGPQRLLRHPLGPWIDPLDNWNWLWSSTHGLFHRQGHGWQHYRHRRSSTRSIQWDYPRSTQLSGCKRPHNEHTANGASFLPAPFWTQPLPADLCRATVHITPSLGTLALTGIGTAPPQPHHDSQPSLLAAWMAASARVTEYVGWTPEEIEIDGDESLLAEALLDDRLCVISDGSYKLGLGTVAVQLLPRKEGKERIIVRCQTPGLTDDQSAYRSELIGLLAGIMVVDWLLDQWAPTLRSPPRVRIACDG
;
A
#
# COMPACT_ATOMS: atom_id res chain seq x y z
N MET A 1 25.70 -26.16 -20.25
CA MET A 1 24.51 -25.30 -20.14
C MET A 1 24.89 -23.88 -19.72
N LYS A 2 25.71 -23.67 -18.68
CA LYS A 2 26.17 -22.35 -18.16
C LYS A 2 26.19 -21.13 -19.10
N SER A 3 26.71 -21.23 -20.31
CA SER A 3 26.68 -20.12 -21.30
C SER A 3 25.27 -19.65 -21.68
N LEU A 4 24.27 -20.54 -21.67
CA LEU A 4 22.84 -20.27 -21.83
C LEU A 4 22.18 -19.81 -20.52
N GLU A 5 22.77 -20.15 -19.36
CA GLU A 5 22.22 -19.77 -18.04
C GLU A 5 22.50 -18.30 -17.70
N TYR A 6 23.61 -17.73 -18.20
CA TYR A 6 23.95 -16.32 -17.98
C TYR A 6 22.87 -15.32 -18.41
N PRO A 7 22.30 -15.37 -19.63
CA PRO A 7 21.22 -14.46 -20.03
C PRO A 7 19.87 -14.74 -19.36
N MET A 8 19.66 -15.90 -18.71
CA MET A 8 18.34 -16.30 -18.18
C MET A 8 17.73 -15.31 -17.19
N VAL A 9 18.55 -14.52 -16.49
CA VAL A 9 18.09 -13.48 -15.55
C VAL A 9 17.38 -12.31 -16.25
N LEU A 10 17.61 -12.15 -17.56
CA LEU A 10 17.15 -11.01 -18.36
C LEU A 10 16.20 -11.42 -19.51
N THR A 11 15.84 -12.69 -19.62
CA THR A 11 15.07 -13.22 -20.76
C THR A 11 13.75 -13.85 -20.33
N THR A 12 12.64 -13.40 -20.93
CA THR A 12 11.30 -13.97 -20.75
C THR A 12 10.96 -14.90 -21.93
N LEU A 13 11.76 -15.94 -22.15
CA LEU A 13 11.49 -16.93 -23.21
C LEU A 13 10.53 -18.00 -22.71
N ASP A 14 9.51 -18.32 -23.50
CA ASP A 14 8.56 -19.39 -23.17
C ASP A 14 9.15 -20.80 -23.33
N ALA A 15 8.44 -21.79 -22.81
CA ALA A 15 8.89 -23.18 -22.86
C ALA A 15 9.06 -23.71 -24.31
N ALA A 16 8.21 -23.30 -25.25
CA ALA A 16 8.29 -23.71 -26.65
C ALA A 16 9.54 -23.16 -27.35
N THR A 17 9.90 -21.91 -27.06
CA THR A 17 11.13 -21.26 -27.52
C THR A 17 12.36 -21.94 -26.93
N TRP A 18 12.34 -22.32 -25.65
CA TRP A 18 13.41 -23.12 -25.05
C TRP A 18 13.54 -24.51 -25.66
N VAL A 19 12.44 -25.20 -25.99
CA VAL A 19 12.48 -26.48 -26.73
C VAL A 19 13.12 -26.29 -28.11
N SER A 20 12.79 -25.21 -28.82
CA SER A 20 13.40 -24.85 -30.11
C SER A 20 14.91 -24.64 -29.99
N ILE A 21 15.35 -23.84 -29.02
CA ILE A 21 16.78 -23.55 -28.74
C ILE A 21 17.55 -24.82 -28.36
N MET A 22 16.96 -25.70 -27.54
CA MET A 22 17.62 -26.93 -27.09
C MET A 22 17.62 -28.05 -28.14
N SER A 23 16.68 -28.07 -29.07
CA SER A 23 16.57 -29.11 -30.10
C SER A 23 17.88 -29.40 -30.84
N PRO A 24 18.57 -28.41 -31.48
CA PRO A 24 19.83 -28.67 -32.17
C PRO A 24 20.95 -29.10 -31.22
N VAL A 25 21.00 -28.54 -30.00
CA VAL A 25 22.00 -28.92 -28.97
C VAL A 25 21.85 -30.40 -28.62
N LEU A 26 20.64 -30.86 -28.34
CA LEU A 26 20.36 -32.26 -27.99
C LEU A 26 20.57 -33.22 -29.16
N GLN A 27 20.26 -32.82 -30.41
CA GLN A 27 20.54 -33.63 -31.60
C GLN A 27 22.05 -33.88 -31.79
N VAL A 28 22.92 -32.94 -31.41
CA VAL A 28 24.39 -33.09 -31.49
C VAL A 28 24.98 -33.76 -30.24
N CYS A 29 24.45 -33.49 -29.05
CA CYS A 29 24.99 -34.00 -27.79
C CYS A 29 24.59 -35.45 -27.49
N LEU A 30 23.35 -35.88 -27.75
CA LEU A 30 22.90 -37.23 -27.40
C LEU A 30 23.73 -38.34 -28.09
N PRO A 31 24.03 -38.28 -29.41
CA PRO A 31 24.87 -39.29 -30.05
C PRO A 31 26.30 -39.34 -29.49
N LYS A 32 26.86 -38.19 -29.07
CA LYS A 32 28.19 -38.11 -28.44
C LYS A 32 28.21 -38.71 -27.03
N ALA A 33 27.05 -38.83 -26.37
CA ALA A 33 26.86 -39.54 -25.11
C ALA A 33 26.48 -41.02 -25.30
N GLY A 34 26.49 -41.55 -26.53
CA GLY A 34 26.05 -42.91 -26.85
C GLY A 34 24.53 -43.10 -26.92
N ILE A 35 23.75 -42.02 -26.86
CA ILE A 35 22.28 -42.03 -26.78
C ILE A 35 21.68 -41.71 -28.16
N CYS A 36 20.56 -42.36 -28.49
CA CYS A 36 19.91 -42.12 -29.78
C CYS A 36 19.48 -40.65 -29.96
N ARG A 37 19.74 -40.07 -31.14
CA ARG A 37 19.42 -38.66 -31.46
C ARG A 37 17.93 -38.32 -31.24
N SER A 38 17.05 -39.29 -31.49
CA SER A 38 15.59 -39.22 -31.35
C SER A 38 15.06 -39.74 -30.01
N PHE A 39 15.92 -39.97 -29.01
CA PHE A 39 15.48 -40.40 -27.67
C PHE A 39 14.44 -39.40 -27.09
N PRO A 40 13.32 -39.87 -26.50
CA PRO A 40 12.19 -39.03 -26.11
C PRO A 40 12.63 -37.85 -25.22
N ARG A 41 12.22 -36.63 -25.57
CA ARG A 41 12.72 -35.44 -24.88
C ARG A 41 12.26 -35.35 -23.43
N ASP A 42 11.09 -35.89 -23.12
CA ASP A 42 10.61 -36.00 -21.73
C ASP A 42 11.52 -36.91 -20.89
N MET A 43 12.06 -37.99 -21.48
CA MET A 43 13.04 -38.87 -20.83
C MET A 43 14.46 -38.26 -20.77
N VAL A 44 14.83 -37.36 -21.70
CA VAL A 44 16.05 -36.55 -21.57
C VAL A 44 15.96 -35.62 -20.35
N LEU A 45 14.77 -35.07 -20.11
CA LEU A 45 14.55 -34.03 -19.12
C LEU A 45 14.10 -34.56 -17.75
N ALA A 46 13.56 -35.78 -17.69
CA ALA A 46 13.11 -36.40 -16.46
C ALA A 46 14.28 -36.65 -15.48
N PRO A 47 14.07 -36.45 -14.16
CA PRO A 47 15.06 -36.78 -13.13
C PRO A 47 15.57 -38.23 -13.18
N LEU A 48 16.81 -38.44 -12.75
CA LEU A 48 17.45 -39.77 -12.62
C LEU A 48 16.59 -40.75 -11.79
N LYS A 49 15.90 -40.27 -10.75
CA LYS A 49 14.99 -41.08 -9.91
C LYS A 49 13.79 -41.67 -10.67
N PHE A 50 13.51 -41.18 -11.88
CA PHE A 50 12.46 -41.69 -12.78
C PHE A 50 13.05 -42.27 -14.08
N GLN A 51 14.32 -42.74 -14.03
CA GLN A 51 15.05 -43.33 -15.17
C GLN A 51 15.26 -42.40 -16.38
N GLY A 52 15.09 -41.08 -16.19
CA GLY A 52 15.48 -40.08 -17.18
C GLY A 52 16.97 -39.72 -17.11
N LEU A 53 17.43 -38.84 -18.01
CA LEU A 53 18.84 -38.40 -18.08
C LEU A 53 19.17 -37.23 -17.12
N GLY A 54 18.19 -36.70 -16.40
CA GLY A 54 18.40 -35.67 -15.37
C GLY A 54 18.80 -34.29 -15.87
N ILE A 55 18.58 -33.97 -17.16
CA ILE A 55 18.93 -32.65 -17.73
C ILE A 55 17.79 -31.65 -17.44
N PRO A 56 17.97 -30.60 -16.61
CA PRO A 56 16.87 -29.68 -16.30
C PRO A 56 16.38 -28.93 -17.55
N HIS A 57 15.06 -28.82 -17.72
CA HIS A 57 14.49 -28.04 -18.82
C HIS A 57 14.81 -26.54 -18.62
N PRO A 58 15.46 -25.84 -19.58
CA PRO A 58 15.95 -24.47 -19.39
C PRO A 58 14.92 -23.44 -18.92
N PHE A 59 13.66 -23.55 -19.35
CA PHE A 59 12.56 -22.72 -18.82
C PHE A 59 12.42 -22.81 -17.29
N GLY A 60 12.56 -24.00 -16.70
CA GLY A 60 12.55 -24.18 -15.25
C GLY A 60 13.76 -23.52 -14.58
N THR A 61 14.93 -23.59 -15.21
CA THR A 61 16.13 -22.87 -14.77
C THR A 61 15.96 -21.34 -14.86
N GLN A 62 15.31 -20.84 -15.92
CA GLN A 62 15.00 -19.41 -16.11
C GLN A 62 14.06 -18.91 -15.02
N VAL A 63 12.94 -19.60 -14.78
CA VAL A 63 12.01 -19.27 -13.68
C VAL A 63 12.71 -19.33 -12.33
N SER A 64 13.53 -20.36 -12.08
CA SER A 64 14.34 -20.47 -10.86
C SER A 64 15.30 -19.29 -10.69
N LYS A 65 15.92 -18.81 -11.79
CA LYS A 65 16.82 -17.64 -11.77
C LYS A 65 16.07 -16.33 -11.54
N HIS A 66 14.86 -16.16 -12.06
CA HIS A 66 14.01 -15.01 -11.73
C HIS A 66 13.64 -15.00 -10.23
N ILE A 67 13.23 -16.15 -9.68
CA ILE A 67 12.90 -16.28 -8.25
C ILE A 67 14.14 -16.03 -7.37
N GLU A 68 15.29 -16.61 -7.73
CA GLU A 68 16.57 -16.38 -7.04
C GLU A 68 16.97 -14.89 -7.02
N VAL A 69 16.71 -14.16 -8.11
CA VAL A 69 16.98 -12.72 -8.24
C VAL A 69 16.03 -11.89 -7.38
N LEU A 70 14.72 -12.19 -7.40
CA LEU A 70 13.74 -11.53 -6.53
C LEU A 70 14.11 -11.71 -5.05
N LEU A 71 14.24 -12.96 -4.60
CA LEU A 71 14.60 -13.30 -3.22
C LEU A 71 15.93 -12.67 -2.80
N ARG A 72 16.98 -12.77 -3.64
CA ARG A 72 18.29 -12.19 -3.31
C ARG A 72 18.22 -10.68 -3.16
N HIS A 73 17.61 -9.97 -4.11
CA HIS A 73 17.76 -8.51 -4.18
C HIS A 73 16.80 -7.76 -3.27
N LEU A 74 15.58 -8.26 -3.06
CA LEU A 74 14.60 -7.68 -2.16
C LEU A 74 15.01 -7.91 -0.69
N SER A 75 15.31 -9.15 -0.29
CA SER A 75 15.72 -9.45 1.10
C SER A 75 17.01 -8.74 1.53
N ASN A 76 17.98 -8.57 0.62
CA ASN A 76 19.23 -7.86 0.93
C ASN A 76 19.16 -6.34 0.68
N ARG A 77 17.96 -5.77 0.43
CA ARG A 77 17.69 -4.34 0.20
C ARG A 77 18.71 -3.66 -0.72
N THR A 78 19.12 -4.34 -1.80
CA THR A 78 20.16 -3.79 -2.70
C THR A 78 19.58 -2.69 -3.59
N LYS A 79 20.42 -1.93 -4.32
CA LYS A 79 19.91 -0.98 -5.32
C LYS A 79 18.97 -1.64 -6.34
N THR A 80 19.28 -2.87 -6.76
CA THR A 80 18.40 -3.70 -7.60
C THR A 80 17.09 -4.04 -6.88
N GLY A 81 17.14 -4.32 -5.58
CA GLY A 81 15.96 -4.54 -4.74
C GLY A 81 15.04 -3.31 -4.74
N ALA A 82 15.58 -2.12 -4.48
CA ALA A 82 14.82 -0.88 -4.51
C ALA A 82 14.19 -0.57 -5.89
N TYR A 83 14.86 -0.92 -6.99
CA TYR A 83 14.27 -0.81 -8.34
C TYR A 83 13.15 -1.84 -8.59
N LEU A 84 13.29 -3.08 -8.08
CA LEU A 84 12.24 -4.11 -8.17
C LEU A 84 11.02 -3.75 -7.32
N GLU A 85 11.25 -3.26 -6.11
CA GLU A 85 10.23 -2.79 -5.17
C GLU A 85 9.46 -1.61 -5.77
N ALA A 86 10.16 -0.59 -6.27
CA ALA A 86 9.55 0.55 -6.94
C ALA A 86 8.75 0.14 -8.19
N ALA A 87 9.21 -0.84 -8.97
CA ALA A 87 8.47 -1.34 -10.13
C ALA A 87 7.19 -2.10 -9.75
N VAL A 88 7.18 -2.82 -8.62
CA VAL A 88 5.95 -3.47 -8.11
C VAL A 88 4.98 -2.42 -7.52
N GLN A 89 5.48 -1.41 -6.81
CA GLN A 89 4.67 -0.29 -6.32
C GLN A 89 4.08 0.55 -7.46
N GLU A 90 4.85 0.84 -8.51
CA GLU A 90 4.37 1.52 -9.72
C GLU A 90 3.32 0.68 -10.45
N HIS A 91 3.50 -0.65 -10.53
CA HIS A 91 2.48 -1.54 -11.07
C HIS A 91 1.19 -1.57 -10.23
N GLN A 92 1.30 -1.61 -8.91
CA GLN A 92 0.14 -1.57 -8.00
C GLN A 92 -0.61 -0.23 -8.09
N LEU A 93 0.11 0.87 -8.32
CA LEU A 93 -0.47 2.18 -8.62
C LEU A 93 -1.13 2.22 -10.01
N GLU A 94 -0.57 1.52 -11.02
CA GLU A 94 -1.14 1.37 -12.36
C GLU A 94 -2.42 0.52 -12.37
N THR A 95 -2.46 -0.61 -11.66
CA THR A 95 -3.67 -1.44 -11.56
C THR A 95 -4.71 -0.83 -10.64
N GLY A 96 -4.31 -0.18 -9.54
CA GLY A 96 -5.22 0.42 -8.57
C GLY A 96 -5.91 -0.58 -7.66
N THR A 97 -5.30 -1.75 -7.48
CA THR A 97 -5.82 -2.89 -6.70
C THR A 97 -5.04 -3.05 -5.39
N SER A 98 -5.69 -3.60 -4.37
CA SER A 98 -5.08 -3.93 -3.07
C SER A 98 -4.04 -5.04 -3.22
N PHE A 99 -4.32 -6.01 -4.10
CA PHE A 99 -3.45 -7.11 -4.44
C PHE A 99 -2.36 -6.72 -5.45
N GLY A 100 -1.13 -7.21 -5.20
CA GLY A 100 0.06 -6.91 -6.00
C GLY A 100 0.28 -7.82 -7.21
N LEU A 101 1.32 -7.50 -7.99
CA LEU A 101 1.72 -8.11 -9.28
C LEU A 101 1.64 -9.65 -9.31
N PHE A 102 2.06 -10.32 -8.23
CA PHE A 102 2.13 -11.78 -8.16
C PHE A 102 0.81 -12.42 -7.73
N GLN A 103 0.03 -11.74 -6.89
CA GLN A 103 -1.27 -12.17 -6.37
C GLN A 103 -2.43 -11.89 -7.35
N GLN A 104 -2.29 -10.88 -8.22
CA GLN A 104 -3.26 -10.45 -9.24
C GLN A 104 -3.90 -11.60 -10.04
N ASP A 105 -5.23 -11.76 -10.04
CA ASP A 105 -5.87 -12.65 -11.01
C ASP A 105 -6.07 -11.98 -12.37
N TYR A 106 -5.10 -12.21 -13.25
CA TYR A 106 -5.12 -11.77 -14.64
C TYR A 106 -6.22 -12.41 -15.50
N SER A 107 -7.08 -13.29 -14.98
CA SER A 107 -8.33 -13.68 -15.65
C SER A 107 -9.33 -12.52 -15.65
N ASN A 108 -9.61 -11.96 -14.46
CA ASN A 108 -10.52 -10.85 -14.23
C ASN A 108 -9.87 -9.50 -14.58
N THR A 109 -8.55 -9.41 -14.53
CA THR A 109 -7.79 -8.19 -14.84
C THR A 109 -6.95 -8.38 -16.12
N ALA A 110 -7.54 -8.99 -17.14
CA ALA A 110 -6.85 -9.43 -18.36
C ALA A 110 -6.21 -8.30 -19.17
N ILE A 111 -6.83 -7.11 -19.18
CA ILE A 111 -6.35 -5.97 -19.98
C ILE A 111 -4.97 -5.45 -19.53
N TRP A 112 -4.61 -5.61 -18.25
CA TRP A 112 -3.31 -5.19 -17.71
C TRP A 112 -2.14 -6.03 -18.24
N ARG A 113 -2.40 -7.27 -18.71
CA ARG A 113 -1.40 -8.08 -19.42
C ARG A 113 -0.91 -7.40 -20.71
N GLN A 114 -1.80 -6.70 -21.41
CA GLN A 114 -1.46 -5.99 -22.65
C GLN A 114 -0.63 -4.73 -22.39
N ILE A 115 -0.84 -4.07 -21.24
CA ILE A 115 -0.11 -2.86 -20.82
C ILE A 115 1.30 -3.22 -20.33
N LEU A 116 1.43 -4.30 -19.56
CA LEU A 116 2.72 -4.90 -19.16
C LEU A 116 3.54 -5.47 -20.34
N GLY A 117 2.99 -5.56 -21.55
CA GLY A 117 3.61 -6.24 -22.69
C GLY A 117 3.79 -7.76 -22.53
N SER A 118 3.30 -8.33 -21.43
CA SER A 118 3.50 -9.74 -21.10
C SER A 118 2.61 -10.64 -21.96
N LYS A 119 3.24 -11.37 -22.88
CA LYS A 119 2.62 -12.48 -23.61
C LYS A 119 2.55 -13.77 -22.80
N GLU A 120 3.12 -13.82 -21.58
CA GLU A 120 3.10 -15.06 -20.80
C GLU A 120 1.67 -15.43 -20.38
N SER A 121 1.31 -16.67 -20.65
CA SER A 121 0.14 -17.30 -20.09
C SER A 121 0.38 -17.56 -18.59
N GLY A 122 -0.08 -16.63 -17.75
CA GLY A 122 -0.04 -16.69 -16.28
C GLY A 122 -0.78 -17.87 -15.61
N LYS A 123 -1.05 -18.94 -16.37
CA LYS A 123 -1.56 -20.24 -15.94
C LYS A 123 -0.46 -21.29 -15.69
N SER A 124 0.76 -21.09 -16.20
CA SER A 124 1.75 -22.17 -16.33
C SER A 124 2.52 -22.53 -15.05
N TRP A 125 2.89 -21.53 -14.23
CA TRP A 125 3.72 -21.75 -13.03
C TRP A 125 2.97 -21.60 -11.69
N ARG A 126 1.80 -20.95 -11.69
CA ARG A 126 1.01 -20.65 -10.48
C ARG A 126 0.46 -21.86 -9.74
N THR A 127 0.48 -23.05 -10.35
CA THR A 127 -0.03 -24.29 -9.75
C THR A 127 0.90 -24.90 -8.70
N TRP A 128 2.17 -24.48 -8.62
CA TRP A 128 3.18 -25.12 -7.76
C TRP A 128 4.03 -24.16 -6.91
N ILE A 129 4.07 -22.86 -7.22
CA ILE A 129 4.83 -21.87 -6.45
C ILE A 129 3.95 -20.65 -6.21
N TYR A 130 3.62 -20.40 -4.94
CA TYR A 130 3.05 -19.13 -4.49
C TYR A 130 4.20 -18.16 -4.19
N VAL A 131 4.17 -16.98 -4.81
CA VAL A 131 5.09 -15.87 -4.51
C VAL A 131 4.23 -14.70 -4.05
N ALA A 132 4.42 -14.28 -2.81
CA ALA A 132 3.99 -12.97 -2.34
C ALA A 132 5.22 -12.06 -2.25
N LEU A 133 5.06 -10.80 -2.66
CA LEU A 133 5.92 -9.73 -2.20
C LEU A 133 5.10 -8.88 -1.24
N ASP A 134 5.69 -8.59 -0.08
CA ASP A 134 5.20 -7.55 0.81
C ASP A 134 5.50 -6.19 0.17
N SER A 135 4.45 -5.42 -0.10
CA SER A 135 4.46 -4.17 -0.85
C SER A 135 3.44 -3.23 -0.20
N PRO A 136 3.77 -1.96 0.07
CA PRO A 136 2.88 -1.05 0.76
C PRO A 136 1.57 -0.88 -0.01
N VAL A 137 0.49 -1.39 0.58
CA VAL A 137 -0.87 -1.36 0.02
C VAL A 137 -1.32 0.10 -0.14
N LEU A 138 -2.10 0.37 -1.19
CA LEU A 138 -2.73 1.69 -1.40
C LEU A 138 -3.62 2.03 -0.18
N PRO A 139 -3.27 3.06 0.62
CA PRO A 139 -3.90 3.33 1.91
C PRO A 139 -5.29 3.94 1.75
N LEU A 140 -6.26 3.28 2.38
CA LEU A 140 -7.61 3.80 2.61
C LEU A 140 -7.55 4.93 3.66
N ARG A 141 -8.36 5.98 3.50
CA ARG A 141 -8.20 7.23 4.29
C ARG A 141 -9.33 7.53 5.26
N CYS A 142 -10.45 6.84 5.17
CA CYS A 142 -11.56 6.98 6.09
C CYS A 142 -12.31 5.65 6.26
N GLU A 143 -13.12 5.55 7.31
CA GLU A 143 -14.01 4.40 7.51
C GLU A 143 -14.96 4.22 6.31
N GLY A 144 -15.09 3.00 5.80
CA GLY A 144 -15.90 2.69 4.62
C GLY A 144 -15.31 3.11 3.27
N ASP A 145 -14.06 3.58 3.22
CA ASP A 145 -13.34 3.84 1.96
C ASP A 145 -13.00 2.53 1.21
N ALA A 146 -12.83 2.64 -0.12
CA ALA A 146 -12.55 1.50 -1.00
C ALA A 146 -11.71 1.92 -2.20
N LEU A 147 -11.03 0.98 -2.85
CA LEU A 147 -10.31 1.24 -4.11
C LEU A 147 -11.29 1.25 -5.29
N LEU A 148 -11.20 2.29 -6.12
CA LEU A 148 -12.15 2.55 -7.22
C LEU A 148 -12.21 1.37 -8.22
N ILE A 149 -11.08 0.72 -8.48
CA ILE A 149 -11.01 -0.40 -9.42
C ILE A 149 -11.66 -1.66 -8.84
N GLU A 150 -11.59 -1.86 -7.53
CA GLU A 150 -12.23 -2.99 -6.86
C GLU A 150 -13.74 -2.81 -6.85
N VAL A 151 -14.23 -1.61 -6.53
CA VAL A 151 -15.65 -1.22 -6.70
C VAL A 151 -16.14 -1.42 -8.15
N PHE A 152 -15.30 -1.20 -9.17
CA PHE A 152 -15.67 -1.48 -10.56
C PHE A 152 -15.56 -2.97 -10.95
N MET A 153 -14.75 -3.78 -10.25
CA MET A 153 -14.71 -5.23 -10.47
C MET A 153 -15.90 -5.94 -9.79
N GLU A 154 -16.33 -5.49 -8.60
CA GLU A 154 -17.56 -5.94 -7.94
C GLU A 154 -18.82 -5.66 -8.78
N LEU A 155 -18.77 -4.63 -9.63
CA LEU A 155 -19.82 -4.30 -10.59
C LEU A 155 -19.79 -5.11 -11.90
N GLU A 156 -18.94 -6.14 -12.00
CA GLU A 156 -18.76 -6.99 -13.19
C GLU A 156 -18.56 -6.20 -14.51
N VAL A 157 -17.77 -5.12 -14.45
CA VAL A 157 -17.52 -4.23 -15.59
C VAL A 157 -16.70 -4.93 -16.68
N ASP A 158 -17.03 -4.67 -17.95
CA ASP A 158 -16.30 -5.23 -19.09
C ASP A 158 -14.84 -4.74 -19.15
N GLN A 159 -13.98 -5.49 -19.82
CA GLN A 159 -12.53 -5.23 -19.79
C GLN A 159 -12.11 -3.91 -20.45
N ASP A 160 -12.81 -3.42 -21.49
CA ASP A 160 -12.44 -2.13 -22.11
C ASP A 160 -12.99 -0.96 -21.29
N ALA A 161 -14.21 -1.06 -20.75
CA ALA A 161 -14.71 -0.09 -19.77
C ALA A 161 -13.80 -0.02 -18.55
N LEU A 162 -13.41 -1.15 -17.94
CA LEU A 162 -12.52 -1.20 -16.77
C LEU A 162 -11.15 -0.56 -17.05
N LYS A 163 -10.58 -0.80 -18.24
CA LYS A 163 -9.39 -0.09 -18.74
C LYS A 163 -9.59 1.41 -18.80
N TRP A 164 -10.70 1.90 -19.35
CA TRP A 164 -10.97 3.33 -19.46
C TRP A 164 -11.29 3.99 -18.12
N LEU A 165 -11.97 3.30 -17.20
CA LEU A 165 -12.18 3.74 -15.82
C LEU A 165 -10.84 3.91 -15.10
N ASN A 166 -9.92 2.96 -15.26
CA ASN A 166 -8.58 3.07 -14.72
C ASN A 166 -7.77 4.19 -15.39
N TRP A 167 -7.90 4.38 -16.71
CA TRP A 167 -7.27 5.52 -17.41
C TRP A 167 -7.81 6.88 -16.92
N CYS A 168 -9.10 6.95 -16.58
CA CYS A 168 -9.72 8.12 -15.97
C CYS A 168 -9.18 8.37 -14.55
N ARG A 169 -9.06 7.35 -13.68
CA ARG A 169 -8.47 7.51 -12.34
C ARG A 169 -6.98 7.88 -12.38
N MET A 170 -6.19 7.25 -13.26
CA MET A 170 -4.77 7.59 -13.46
C MET A 170 -4.61 8.99 -14.02
N PHE A 171 -5.54 9.44 -14.88
CA PHE A 171 -5.57 10.82 -15.32
C PHE A 171 -5.90 11.77 -14.16
N LEU A 172 -6.87 11.46 -13.30
CA LEU A 172 -7.22 12.28 -12.13
C LEU A 172 -6.19 12.22 -10.99
N GLN A 173 -5.28 11.23 -11.00
CA GLN A 173 -4.32 10.93 -9.94
C GLN A 173 -4.99 10.50 -8.62
N VAL A 174 -5.93 9.55 -8.73
CA VAL A 174 -6.76 9.04 -7.62
C VAL A 174 -6.81 7.51 -7.59
N CYS A 175 -6.91 6.92 -6.39
CA CYS A 175 -7.01 5.46 -6.17
C CYS A 175 -8.31 5.06 -5.47
N THR A 176 -8.75 5.87 -4.51
CA THR A 176 -9.79 5.56 -3.53
C THR A 176 -11.10 6.29 -3.79
N VAL A 177 -12.19 5.89 -3.13
CA VAL A 177 -13.43 6.68 -3.12
C VAL A 177 -13.19 7.99 -2.36
N SER A 178 -12.43 7.97 -1.26
CA SER A 178 -12.08 9.16 -0.48
C SER A 178 -11.33 10.23 -1.30
N ASP A 179 -10.50 9.84 -2.28
CA ASP A 179 -9.86 10.77 -3.22
C ASP A 179 -10.87 11.63 -4.02
N ILE A 180 -12.03 11.07 -4.41
CA ILE A 180 -12.94 11.73 -5.36
C ILE A 180 -14.12 12.48 -4.72
N VAL A 181 -14.31 12.37 -3.40
CA VAL A 181 -15.47 12.93 -2.68
C VAL A 181 -15.15 14.22 -1.91
N THR A 182 -16.21 14.90 -1.47
CA THR A 182 -16.13 16.04 -0.55
C THR A 182 -15.63 15.59 0.83
N ALA A 183 -14.98 16.50 1.56
CA ALA A 183 -14.35 16.22 2.85
C ALA A 183 -15.34 15.69 3.91
N ASP A 184 -16.64 15.98 3.79
CA ASP A 184 -17.68 15.43 4.66
C ASP A 184 -18.09 13.98 4.33
N GLY A 185 -17.47 13.36 3.32
CA GLY A 185 -17.72 11.98 2.90
C GLY A 185 -19.01 11.77 2.10
N ARG A 186 -19.73 12.83 1.68
CA ARG A 186 -21.13 12.71 1.21
C ARG A 186 -21.34 12.76 -0.30
N SER A 187 -20.48 13.44 -1.06
CA SER A 187 -20.75 13.71 -2.48
C SER A 187 -19.51 13.68 -3.37
N ILE A 188 -19.65 13.26 -4.63
CA ILE A 188 -18.52 13.27 -5.59
C ILE A 188 -18.23 14.72 -6.01
N ARG A 189 -16.94 15.12 -5.96
CA ARG A 189 -16.48 16.46 -6.32
C ARG A 189 -16.71 16.73 -7.81
N GLU A 190 -17.13 17.96 -8.13
CA GLU A 190 -17.52 18.33 -9.50
C GLU A 190 -16.37 18.24 -10.51
N SER A 191 -15.16 18.61 -10.09
CA SER A 191 -13.93 18.42 -10.89
C SER A 191 -13.68 16.95 -11.19
N MET A 192 -13.79 16.08 -10.19
CA MET A 192 -13.60 14.62 -10.33
C MET A 192 -14.69 13.99 -11.21
N TRP A 193 -15.92 14.51 -11.12
CA TRP A 193 -17.04 14.11 -11.98
C TRP A 193 -16.82 14.48 -13.46
N HIS A 194 -16.25 15.66 -13.72
CA HIS A 194 -15.98 16.16 -15.08
C HIS A 194 -14.58 15.84 -15.61
N GLY A 195 -13.77 15.05 -14.88
CA GLY A 195 -12.44 14.64 -15.31
C GLY A 195 -11.40 15.76 -15.31
N GLU A 196 -11.54 16.71 -14.38
CA GLU A 196 -10.65 17.86 -14.20
C GLU A 196 -9.65 17.61 -13.07
N ARG A 197 -8.36 17.77 -13.36
CA ARG A 197 -7.29 17.65 -12.37
C ARG A 197 -7.40 18.76 -11.33
N ASP A 198 -7.61 18.36 -10.09
CA ASP A 198 -7.40 19.23 -8.94
C ASP A 198 -5.90 19.37 -8.68
N TYR A 199 -5.27 20.39 -9.26
CA TYR A 199 -3.85 20.68 -9.05
C TYR A 199 -3.50 21.15 -7.63
N ALA A 200 -4.49 21.33 -6.74
CA ALA A 200 -4.26 21.51 -5.31
C ALA A 200 -4.22 20.16 -4.57
N HIS A 201 -4.84 19.09 -5.10
CA HIS A 201 -4.74 17.74 -4.54
C HIS A 201 -3.34 17.17 -4.79
N ARG A 202 -2.52 17.12 -3.75
CA ARG A 202 -1.13 16.64 -3.84
C ARG A 202 -1.06 15.14 -3.59
N SER A 203 -1.11 14.36 -4.67
CA SER A 203 -0.71 12.96 -4.65
C SER A 203 0.69 12.77 -4.01
N SER A 204 0.82 11.76 -3.16
CA SER A 204 2.10 11.26 -2.65
C SER A 204 2.89 10.47 -3.70
N TYR A 205 2.21 9.85 -4.66
CA TYR A 205 2.80 8.99 -5.70
C TYR A 205 3.30 9.77 -6.93
N GLN A 206 4.33 9.22 -7.58
CA GLN A 206 4.63 9.52 -8.99
C GLN A 206 3.67 8.73 -9.88
N TRP A 207 2.88 9.42 -10.70
CA TRP A 207 1.92 8.77 -11.60
C TRP A 207 2.47 8.59 -13.02
N PRO A 208 2.05 7.53 -13.72
CA PRO A 208 2.30 7.34 -15.15
C PRO A 208 1.87 8.55 -16.01
N ARG A 209 2.51 8.70 -17.17
CA ARG A 209 2.28 9.82 -18.10
C ARG A 209 0.98 9.66 -18.91
N THR A 210 -0.17 9.93 -18.29
CA THR A 210 -1.48 9.86 -18.94
C THR A 210 -1.84 11.11 -19.76
N VAL A 211 -2.32 10.92 -20.99
CA VAL A 211 -3.11 11.92 -21.74
C VAL A 211 -4.55 11.94 -21.24
N ARG A 212 -5.25 13.09 -21.30
CA ARG A 212 -6.67 13.20 -20.92
C ARG A 212 -7.56 12.31 -21.81
N PRO A 213 -8.36 11.39 -21.25
CA PRO A 213 -9.36 10.63 -21.99
C PRO A 213 -10.36 11.53 -22.73
N ASN A 214 -10.88 11.05 -23.86
CA ASN A 214 -11.92 11.76 -24.62
C ASN A 214 -13.28 11.78 -23.89
N ARG A 215 -14.22 12.59 -24.39
CA ARG A 215 -15.55 12.79 -23.78
C ARG A 215 -16.37 11.50 -23.62
N ASN A 216 -16.16 10.47 -24.43
CA ASN A 216 -16.92 9.22 -24.32
C ASN A 216 -16.44 8.38 -23.13
N HIS A 217 -15.12 8.32 -22.87
CA HIS A 217 -14.60 7.63 -21.68
C HIS A 217 -14.99 8.35 -20.39
N TRP A 218 -15.16 9.68 -20.41
CA TRP A 218 -15.75 10.41 -19.29
C TRP A 218 -17.24 10.13 -19.08
N LYS A 219 -18.00 9.72 -20.10
CA LYS A 219 -19.36 9.18 -19.89
C LYS A 219 -19.32 7.83 -19.19
N VAL A 220 -18.45 6.92 -19.62
CA VAL A 220 -18.26 5.60 -18.98
C VAL A 220 -17.91 5.76 -17.49
N TRP A 221 -17.03 6.71 -17.16
CA TRP A 221 -16.71 7.12 -15.79
C TRP A 221 -17.94 7.58 -15.00
N GLN A 222 -18.73 8.50 -15.54
CA GLN A 222 -19.94 9.02 -14.88
C GLN A 222 -20.99 7.92 -14.67
N GLU A 223 -21.28 7.14 -15.72
CA GLU A 223 -22.23 6.01 -15.69
C GLU A 223 -21.87 4.97 -14.62
N HIS A 224 -20.59 4.59 -14.53
CA HIS A 224 -20.13 3.60 -13.56
C HIS A 224 -20.07 4.14 -12.13
N LEU A 225 -19.73 5.42 -11.94
CA LEU A 225 -19.83 6.06 -10.64
C LEU A 225 -21.30 6.19 -10.18
N THR A 226 -22.25 6.53 -11.07
CA THR A 226 -23.69 6.53 -10.74
C THR A 226 -24.15 5.13 -10.34
N ARG A 227 -23.79 4.08 -11.10
CA ARG A 227 -24.15 2.69 -10.80
C ARG A 227 -23.57 2.22 -9.46
N ALA A 228 -22.27 2.44 -9.24
CA ALA A 228 -21.55 2.02 -8.04
C ALA A 228 -22.03 2.76 -6.79
N LEU A 229 -21.80 4.07 -6.78
CA LEU A 229 -21.67 4.85 -5.55
C LEU A 229 -22.91 5.68 -5.22
N LEU A 230 -23.72 6.08 -6.20
CA LEU A 230 -24.74 7.11 -6.00
C LEU A 230 -26.12 6.57 -5.61
N VAL A 231 -26.90 7.42 -4.94
CA VAL A 231 -28.35 7.21 -4.71
C VAL A 231 -29.14 7.42 -6.00
N SER A 232 -28.79 8.44 -6.78
CA SER A 232 -29.45 8.82 -8.03
C SER A 232 -28.54 9.70 -8.88
N ASP A 233 -28.86 9.85 -10.17
CA ASP A 233 -28.14 10.68 -11.15
C ASP A 233 -28.41 12.19 -10.96
N GLY A 234 -28.60 12.63 -9.72
CA GLY A 234 -28.90 14.01 -9.36
C GLY A 234 -27.65 14.90 -9.32
N PRO A 235 -27.78 16.22 -9.54
CA PRO A 235 -26.64 17.15 -9.60
C PRO A 235 -25.84 17.26 -8.29
N GLN A 236 -26.40 16.78 -7.17
CA GLN A 236 -25.73 16.71 -5.87
C GLN A 236 -24.75 15.53 -5.75
N ARG A 237 -24.83 14.51 -6.63
CA ARG A 237 -23.95 13.32 -6.66
C ARG A 237 -23.71 12.69 -5.28
N LEU A 238 -24.81 12.49 -4.54
CA LEU A 238 -24.78 11.95 -3.17
C LEU A 238 -24.47 10.46 -3.15
N LEU A 239 -23.54 10.05 -2.29
CA LEU A 239 -23.23 8.64 -2.06
C LEU A 239 -24.41 7.90 -1.43
N ARG A 240 -24.62 6.65 -1.84
CA ARG A 240 -25.57 5.70 -1.25
C ARG A 240 -25.17 5.31 0.17
N HIS A 241 -23.86 5.23 0.39
CA HIS A 241 -23.23 5.02 1.69
C HIS A 241 -22.18 6.12 1.86
N PRO A 242 -22.47 7.18 2.63
CA PRO A 242 -21.49 8.20 2.97
C PRO A 242 -20.27 7.59 3.68
N LEU A 243 -19.08 8.10 3.39
CA LEU A 243 -17.87 7.67 4.08
C LEU A 243 -17.87 8.17 5.54
N GLY A 244 -17.24 7.39 6.42
CA GLY A 244 -17.11 7.70 7.84
C GLY A 244 -15.92 8.63 8.15
N PRO A 245 -15.46 8.66 9.42
CA PRO A 245 -14.38 9.55 9.84
C PRO A 245 -13.05 9.25 9.14
N TRP A 246 -12.26 10.30 8.92
CA TRP A 246 -10.93 10.23 8.30
C TRP A 246 -9.87 9.76 9.31
N ILE A 247 -9.13 8.72 8.93
CA ILE A 247 -8.09 8.08 9.75
C ILE A 247 -6.67 8.53 9.37
N ASP A 248 -6.46 9.17 8.22
CA ASP A 248 -5.13 9.62 7.77
C ASP A 248 -4.75 11.03 8.32
N PRO A 249 -3.45 11.36 8.42
CA PRO A 249 -2.98 12.68 8.85
C PRO A 249 -3.39 13.81 7.88
N LEU A 250 -3.71 14.99 8.42
CA LEU A 250 -4.16 16.17 7.65
C LEU A 250 -3.17 16.64 6.57
N ASP A 251 -1.91 16.19 6.62
CA ASP A 251 -0.82 16.57 5.71
C ASP A 251 -1.06 16.29 4.22
N ASN A 252 -1.99 15.41 3.87
CA ASN A 252 -2.33 15.15 2.46
C ASN A 252 -3.34 16.16 1.89
N TRP A 253 -3.95 17.01 2.73
CA TRP A 253 -5.13 17.79 2.37
C TRP A 253 -4.85 19.29 2.30
N ASN A 254 -5.20 19.92 1.17
CA ASN A 254 -4.77 21.29 0.87
C ASN A 254 -5.64 22.39 1.49
N TRP A 255 -6.88 22.08 1.90
CA TRP A 255 -7.83 23.01 2.53
C TRP A 255 -8.22 22.52 3.93
N LEU A 256 -7.88 23.26 4.97
CA LEU A 256 -8.24 22.92 6.35
C LEU A 256 -9.18 23.97 6.95
N TRP A 257 -10.11 23.52 7.79
CA TRP A 257 -11.09 24.35 8.48
C TRP A 257 -10.87 24.27 10.00
N SER A 258 -10.77 25.43 10.64
CA SER A 258 -10.79 25.61 12.10
C SER A 258 -12.08 26.32 12.48
N SER A 259 -12.78 25.80 13.49
CA SER A 259 -14.00 26.44 14.02
C SER A 259 -13.72 27.83 14.61
N THR A 260 -12.52 28.01 15.18
CA THR A 260 -12.09 29.22 15.87
C THR A 260 -11.44 30.25 14.94
N HIS A 261 -10.66 29.80 13.95
CA HIS A 261 -9.85 30.67 13.09
C HIS A 261 -10.38 30.81 11.65
N GLY A 262 -11.18 29.87 11.16
CA GLY A 262 -11.68 29.85 9.78
C GLY A 262 -10.86 28.96 8.85
N LEU A 263 -10.69 29.39 7.60
CA LEU A 263 -10.23 28.54 6.50
C LEU A 263 -8.73 28.76 6.21
N PHE A 264 -8.01 27.67 5.94
CA PHE A 264 -6.59 27.65 5.60
C PHE A 264 -6.37 26.94 4.26
N HIS A 265 -5.53 27.49 3.39
CA HIS A 265 -5.08 26.84 2.16
C HIS A 265 -3.57 26.66 2.15
N ARG A 266 -3.08 25.48 1.78
CA ARG A 266 -1.64 25.21 1.69
C ARG A 266 -1.05 25.93 0.48
N GLN A 267 0.04 26.68 0.70
CA GLN A 267 0.82 27.32 -0.36
C GLN A 267 2.30 27.04 -0.11
N GLY A 268 2.85 26.10 -0.89
CA GLY A 268 4.22 25.61 -0.69
C GLY A 268 4.40 24.98 0.70
N HIS A 269 5.33 25.52 1.48
CA HIS A 269 5.66 25.04 2.83
C HIS A 269 4.84 25.69 3.96
N GLY A 270 3.87 26.56 3.65
CA GLY A 270 3.07 27.24 4.66
C GLY A 270 1.60 27.40 4.27
N TRP A 271 0.88 28.23 5.01
CA TRP A 271 -0.57 28.30 4.98
C TRP A 271 -1.07 29.72 4.74
N GLN A 272 -1.86 29.89 3.69
CA GLN A 272 -2.61 31.11 3.41
C GLN A 272 -3.90 31.08 4.24
N HIS A 273 -4.04 32.02 5.18
CA HIS A 273 -5.22 32.12 6.05
C HIS A 273 -6.34 32.92 5.39
N TYR A 274 -7.59 32.56 5.68
CA TYR A 274 -8.79 33.26 5.25
C TYR A 274 -9.80 33.39 6.39
N ARG A 275 -10.22 34.63 6.66
CA ARG A 275 -11.17 34.94 7.73
C ARG A 275 -12.61 34.93 7.21
N HIS A 276 -13.52 34.38 8.01
CA HIS A 276 -14.95 34.39 7.75
C HIS A 276 -15.50 35.83 7.73
N ARG A 277 -16.09 36.26 6.62
CA ARG A 277 -16.63 37.62 6.48
C ARG A 277 -17.95 37.79 7.26
N ARG A 278 -17.90 38.38 8.45
CA ARG A 278 -19.10 38.87 9.17
C ARG A 278 -19.77 39.99 8.36
N SER A 279 -20.88 39.70 7.67
CA SER A 279 -21.65 40.69 6.92
C SER A 279 -22.81 41.26 7.74
N SER A 280 -22.75 42.54 8.07
CA SER A 280 -23.91 43.27 8.59
C SER A 280 -24.96 43.46 7.49
N THR A 281 -26.15 42.90 7.69
CA THR A 281 -27.44 43.20 7.00
C THR A 281 -27.42 43.81 5.58
N ARG A 282 -27.95 43.02 4.63
CA ARG A 282 -28.50 43.37 3.31
C ARG A 282 -27.50 43.61 2.15
N SER A 283 -27.77 42.90 1.06
CA SER A 283 -27.09 42.95 -0.25
C SER A 283 -25.69 42.32 -0.23
N ILE A 284 -25.59 41.10 -0.77
CA ILE A 284 -24.35 40.36 -0.97
C ILE A 284 -23.95 40.48 -2.44
N GLN A 285 -22.78 41.05 -2.68
CA GLN A 285 -22.07 41.13 -3.96
C GLN A 285 -20.58 41.10 -3.63
N TRP A 286 -19.79 40.35 -4.40
CA TRP A 286 -18.41 40.00 -4.06
C TRP A 286 -17.49 40.26 -5.26
N ASP A 287 -16.33 40.87 -4.99
CA ASP A 287 -15.31 41.20 -6.01
C ASP A 287 -13.95 40.59 -5.64
N TYR A 288 -13.21 40.15 -6.67
CA TYR A 288 -11.76 39.96 -6.62
C TYR A 288 -11.06 41.26 -7.08
N PRO A 289 -9.81 41.53 -6.64
CA PRO A 289 -9.06 42.65 -7.18
C PRO A 289 -8.71 42.42 -8.67
N ARG A 290 -9.44 43.09 -9.56
CA ARG A 290 -8.98 43.44 -10.92
C ARG A 290 -8.77 44.94 -11.00
N SER A 291 -7.96 45.37 -11.97
CA SER A 291 -7.77 46.78 -12.30
C SER A 291 -9.08 47.43 -12.73
N THR A 292 -9.62 48.33 -11.88
CA THR A 292 -10.45 49.50 -12.22
C THR A 292 -11.48 49.36 -13.37
N GLN A 293 -12.77 49.23 -13.06
CA GLN A 293 -13.75 50.36 -13.09
C GLN A 293 -15.24 49.96 -12.85
N LEU A 294 -15.94 50.81 -12.10
CA LEU A 294 -17.36 51.24 -12.20
C LEU A 294 -18.57 50.26 -12.25
N SER A 295 -19.29 50.21 -11.13
CA SER A 295 -20.74 50.53 -10.97
C SER A 295 -21.88 49.63 -11.53
N GLY A 296 -22.83 49.21 -10.64
CA GLY A 296 -24.26 49.08 -11.03
C GLY A 296 -25.23 48.19 -10.20
N CYS A 297 -26.24 48.81 -9.55
CA CYS A 297 -27.57 48.26 -9.19
C CYS A 297 -27.72 47.14 -8.12
N LYS A 298 -28.98 46.77 -7.76
CA LYS A 298 -29.37 46.29 -6.39
C LYS A 298 -30.55 45.28 -6.32
N ARG A 299 -30.41 44.26 -5.44
CA ARG A 299 -31.47 43.54 -4.62
C ARG A 299 -32.54 42.70 -5.35
N PRO A 300 -33.27 41.75 -4.69
CA PRO A 300 -33.18 41.14 -3.34
C PRO A 300 -33.15 39.56 -3.43
N HIS A 301 -33.65 38.63 -2.56
CA HIS A 301 -34.10 38.53 -1.13
C HIS A 301 -34.04 37.02 -0.68
N ASN A 302 -33.63 36.71 0.58
CA ASN A 302 -33.82 35.44 1.35
C ASN A 302 -33.27 34.11 0.73
N GLU A 303 -33.05 32.97 1.43
CA GLU A 303 -33.28 32.50 2.83
C GLU A 303 -31.98 31.98 3.51
N HIS A 304 -32.08 31.29 4.68
CA HIS A 304 -30.96 30.90 5.54
C HIS A 304 -30.55 29.42 5.46
N THR A 305 -29.30 29.14 5.10
CA THR A 305 -28.50 27.96 5.55
C THR A 305 -27.02 28.36 5.65
N ALA A 306 -26.20 27.63 6.41
CA ALA A 306 -24.78 27.95 6.63
C ALA A 306 -23.84 27.48 5.50
N ASN A 307 -24.36 27.17 4.33
CA ASN A 307 -23.59 26.73 3.16
C ASN A 307 -23.20 27.96 2.32
N GLY A 308 -21.90 28.11 1.99
CA GLY A 308 -21.43 29.25 1.19
C GLY A 308 -20.88 30.46 1.97
N ALA A 309 -20.19 30.23 3.09
CA ALA A 309 -19.39 31.27 3.74
C ALA A 309 -18.31 31.82 2.79
N SER A 310 -18.13 33.15 2.74
CA SER A 310 -17.17 33.83 1.87
C SER A 310 -15.95 34.36 2.64
N PHE A 311 -14.81 34.36 1.94
CA PHE A 311 -13.48 34.37 2.54
C PHE A 311 -12.58 35.44 1.92
N LEU A 312 -11.96 36.28 2.75
CA LEU A 312 -10.94 37.24 2.33
C LEU A 312 -9.54 36.73 2.71
N PRO A 313 -8.52 36.87 1.84
CA PRO A 313 -7.15 36.50 2.16
C PRO A 313 -6.60 37.39 3.28
N ALA A 314 -6.18 36.77 4.38
CA ALA A 314 -5.35 37.39 5.41
C ALA A 314 -3.88 37.40 4.96
N PRO A 315 -2.93 38.02 5.70
CA PRO A 315 -1.52 37.70 5.53
C PRO A 315 -1.25 36.19 5.71
N PHE A 316 -0.13 35.74 5.14
CA PHE A 316 0.36 34.36 5.27
C PHE A 316 0.50 33.97 6.76
N TRP A 317 0.08 32.76 7.13
CA TRP A 317 0.04 32.31 8.52
C TRP A 317 1.44 31.92 9.00
N THR A 318 1.88 32.56 10.08
CA THR A 318 3.23 32.41 10.67
C THR A 318 3.22 31.82 12.09
N GLN A 319 2.05 31.54 12.63
CA GLN A 319 1.86 30.91 13.94
C GLN A 319 1.74 29.38 13.78
N PRO A 320 1.81 28.60 14.87
CA PRO A 320 1.39 27.20 14.85
C PRO A 320 -0.02 27.04 14.27
N LEU A 321 -0.30 25.87 13.71
CA LEU A 321 -1.65 25.52 13.26
C LEU A 321 -2.59 25.32 14.48
N PRO A 322 -3.87 25.72 14.41
CA PRO A 322 -4.85 25.42 15.45
C PRO A 322 -5.03 23.90 15.68
N ALA A 323 -5.36 23.52 16.92
CA ALA A 323 -5.67 22.13 17.26
C ALA A 323 -7.07 21.67 16.79
N ASP A 324 -7.98 22.60 16.49
CA ASP A 324 -9.35 22.33 16.05
C ASP A 324 -9.48 22.20 14.51
N LEU A 325 -8.43 21.74 13.84
CA LEU A 325 -8.40 21.63 12.38
C LEU A 325 -9.04 20.34 11.86
N CYS A 326 -9.91 20.51 10.88
CA CYS A 326 -10.59 19.47 10.12
C CYS A 326 -10.26 19.60 8.62
N ARG A 327 -10.43 18.52 7.86
CA ARG A 327 -10.41 18.57 6.37
C ARG A 327 -11.55 19.44 5.87
N ALA A 328 -11.33 20.20 4.80
CA ALA A 328 -12.35 21.02 4.15
C ALA A 328 -12.42 20.76 2.65
N THR A 329 -13.60 20.92 2.05
CA THR A 329 -13.73 21.08 0.59
C THR A 329 -14.33 22.44 0.29
N VAL A 330 -13.77 23.10 -0.73
CA VAL A 330 -14.07 24.48 -1.08
C VAL A 330 -14.36 24.52 -2.58
N HIS A 331 -15.54 25.01 -2.95
CA HIS A 331 -15.82 25.39 -4.32
C HIS A 331 -15.21 26.77 -4.59
N ILE A 332 -14.40 26.88 -5.65
CA ILE A 332 -13.80 28.13 -6.10
C ILE A 332 -14.54 28.59 -7.36
N THR A 333 -15.11 29.79 -7.36
CA THR A 333 -15.82 30.35 -8.51
C THR A 333 -14.95 31.42 -9.18
N PRO A 334 -14.18 31.12 -10.25
CA PRO A 334 -13.12 32.01 -10.75
C PRO A 334 -13.63 33.30 -11.38
N SER A 335 -14.89 33.30 -11.86
CA SER A 335 -15.58 34.46 -12.42
C SER A 335 -15.94 35.51 -11.36
N LEU A 336 -16.30 35.07 -10.15
CA LEU A 336 -16.72 35.93 -9.02
C LEU A 336 -15.60 36.13 -7.98
N GLY A 337 -14.51 35.36 -8.05
CA GLY A 337 -13.45 35.40 -7.04
C GLY A 337 -13.90 34.90 -5.66
N THR A 338 -14.90 34.02 -5.60
CA THR A 338 -15.47 33.53 -4.35
C THR A 338 -14.99 32.13 -4.02
N LEU A 339 -14.63 31.94 -2.76
CA LEU A 339 -14.47 30.64 -2.12
C LEU A 339 -15.76 30.36 -1.35
N ALA A 340 -16.27 29.14 -1.45
CA ALA A 340 -17.44 28.66 -0.71
C ALA A 340 -17.10 27.31 -0.06
N LEU A 341 -17.19 27.23 1.26
CA LEU A 341 -17.04 25.97 2.00
C LEU A 341 -18.23 25.04 1.67
N THR A 342 -17.95 23.83 1.18
CA THR A 342 -18.95 22.85 0.72
C THR A 342 -18.94 21.52 1.48
N GLY A 343 -17.90 21.23 2.26
CA GLY A 343 -17.84 20.07 3.14
C GLY A 343 -16.75 20.23 4.21
N ILE A 344 -16.98 19.63 5.38
CA ILE A 344 -16.04 19.57 6.51
C ILE A 344 -15.94 18.11 6.93
N GLY A 345 -14.72 17.56 6.99
CA GLY A 345 -14.48 16.18 7.39
C GLY A 345 -14.30 16.03 8.89
N THR A 346 -14.87 14.96 9.43
CA THR A 346 -14.65 14.53 10.82
C THR A 346 -13.45 13.58 10.88
N ALA A 347 -12.58 13.75 11.87
CA ALA A 347 -11.68 12.69 12.31
C ALA A 347 -12.35 11.90 13.44
N PRO A 348 -11.97 10.65 13.73
CA PRO A 348 -12.29 10.06 15.03
C PRO A 348 -11.69 10.95 16.13
N PRO A 349 -12.28 11.00 17.34
CA PRO A 349 -11.61 11.64 18.46
C PRO A 349 -10.25 10.95 18.64
N GLN A 350 -9.17 11.74 18.74
CA GLN A 350 -7.86 11.16 19.05
C GLN A 350 -7.99 10.38 20.37
N PRO A 351 -7.53 9.12 20.44
CA PRO A 351 -7.58 8.37 21.67
C PRO A 351 -6.75 9.12 22.71
N HIS A 352 -7.39 9.49 23.82
CA HIS A 352 -6.66 9.88 25.02
C HIS A 352 -5.85 8.65 25.45
N HIS A 353 -4.52 8.76 25.39
CA HIS A 353 -3.59 7.69 25.78
C HIS A 353 -3.53 7.56 27.31
N ASP A 354 -4.68 7.28 27.93
CA ASP A 354 -4.82 7.02 29.36
C ASP A 354 -4.45 5.56 29.71
N SER A 355 -4.36 4.69 28.70
CA SER A 355 -3.70 3.38 28.77
C SER A 355 -2.25 3.49 28.30
N GLN A 356 -1.30 3.07 29.16
CA GLN A 356 0.11 2.92 28.76
C GLN A 356 0.24 1.92 27.60
N PRO A 357 1.21 2.11 26.68
CA PRO A 357 1.50 1.12 25.64
C PRO A 357 1.97 -0.20 26.25
N SER A 358 1.67 -1.32 25.61
CA SER A 358 2.21 -2.63 25.98
C SER A 358 2.21 -3.62 24.81
N LEU A 359 3.38 -4.18 24.55
CA LEU A 359 3.67 -5.34 23.71
C LEU A 359 2.76 -6.52 24.07
N LEU A 360 2.64 -6.84 25.36
CA LEU A 360 1.88 -8.01 25.81
C LEU A 360 0.39 -7.85 25.48
N ALA A 361 -0.19 -6.67 25.76
CA ALA A 361 -1.57 -6.36 25.42
C ALA A 361 -1.81 -6.38 23.90
N ALA A 362 -0.87 -5.81 23.12
CA ALA A 362 -0.94 -5.79 21.66
C ALA A 362 -0.85 -7.21 21.06
N TRP A 363 0.07 -8.04 21.55
CA TRP A 363 0.24 -9.44 21.13
C TRP A 363 -0.98 -10.29 21.50
N MET A 364 -1.51 -10.18 22.73
CA MET A 364 -2.74 -10.89 23.12
C MET A 364 -3.93 -10.49 22.22
N ALA A 365 -4.08 -9.20 21.93
CA ALA A 365 -5.12 -8.71 21.02
C ALA A 365 -4.90 -9.16 19.56
N ALA A 366 -3.64 -9.27 19.09
CA ALA A 366 -3.32 -9.82 17.78
C ALA A 366 -3.64 -11.32 17.70
N SER A 367 -3.16 -12.10 18.66
CA SER A 367 -3.38 -13.55 18.78
C SER A 367 -4.88 -13.89 18.80
N ALA A 368 -5.68 -13.16 19.58
CA ALA A 368 -7.14 -13.32 19.63
C ALA A 368 -7.89 -13.00 18.32
N ARG A 369 -7.23 -12.41 17.31
CA ARG A 369 -7.78 -12.12 15.98
C ARG A 369 -7.31 -13.11 14.89
N VAL A 370 -6.34 -13.97 15.17
CA VAL A 370 -5.82 -14.96 14.23
C VAL A 370 -6.72 -16.20 14.21
N THR A 371 -7.43 -16.43 13.11
CA THR A 371 -8.30 -17.60 12.93
C THR A 371 -7.58 -18.84 12.40
N GLU A 372 -6.35 -18.70 11.92
CA GLU A 372 -5.56 -19.79 11.32
C GLU A 372 -4.09 -19.68 11.77
N TYR A 373 -3.62 -20.65 12.57
CA TYR A 373 -2.27 -20.63 13.14
C TYR A 373 -1.25 -21.22 12.16
N VAL A 374 -0.37 -20.36 11.63
CA VAL A 374 0.60 -20.72 10.58
C VAL A 374 1.99 -21.12 11.15
N GLY A 375 2.18 -21.10 12.47
CA GLY A 375 3.44 -21.52 13.12
C GLY A 375 4.60 -20.52 13.09
N TRP A 376 4.41 -19.31 12.54
CA TRP A 376 5.48 -18.30 12.40
C TRP A 376 5.40 -17.16 13.43
N THR A 377 4.42 -17.16 14.33
CA THR A 377 4.31 -16.19 15.44
C THR A 377 4.65 -16.85 16.77
N PRO A 378 5.23 -16.11 17.74
CA PRO A 378 5.39 -16.58 19.10
C PRO A 378 4.10 -17.18 19.69
N GLU A 379 4.22 -18.34 20.33
CA GLU A 379 3.12 -19.02 21.03
C GLU A 379 2.89 -18.44 22.41
N GLU A 380 3.97 -17.98 23.04
CA GLU A 380 3.96 -17.36 24.35
C GLU A 380 4.92 -16.17 24.37
N ILE A 381 4.43 -15.05 24.89
CA ILE A 381 5.23 -13.89 25.31
C ILE A 381 4.91 -13.63 26.77
N GLU A 382 5.95 -13.62 27.60
CA GLU A 382 5.88 -13.38 29.04
C GLU A 382 6.78 -12.17 29.37
N ILE A 383 6.28 -11.23 30.18
CA ILE A 383 7.07 -10.07 30.62
C ILE A 383 7.26 -10.14 32.14
N ASP A 384 8.51 -10.20 32.57
CA ASP A 384 8.92 -10.21 33.98
C ASP A 384 9.69 -8.91 34.25
N GLY A 385 9.13 -8.05 35.09
CA GLY A 385 9.60 -6.68 35.32
C GLY A 385 8.75 -5.60 34.61
N ASP A 386 9.33 -4.40 34.46
CA ASP A 386 8.67 -3.25 33.83
C ASP A 386 9.00 -3.16 32.33
N GLU A 387 7.96 -3.15 31.50
CA GLU A 387 8.09 -3.05 30.04
C GLU A 387 8.67 -1.70 29.58
N SER A 388 8.41 -0.61 30.31
CA SER A 388 8.95 0.71 29.97
C SER A 388 10.48 0.76 30.07
N LEU A 389 11.07 0.08 31.04
CA LEU A 389 12.53 -0.03 31.20
C LEU A 389 13.17 -0.86 30.07
N LEU A 390 12.42 -1.80 29.49
CA LEU A 390 12.83 -2.55 28.30
C LEU A 390 12.73 -1.70 27.03
N ALA A 391 11.69 -0.87 26.90
CA ALA A 391 11.57 0.10 25.82
C ALA A 391 12.64 1.20 25.90
N GLU A 392 12.95 1.73 27.10
CA GLU A 392 14.09 2.63 27.32
C GLU A 392 15.42 1.95 26.96
N ALA A 393 15.61 0.68 27.36
CA ALA A 393 16.79 -0.08 27.01
C ALA A 393 16.91 -0.32 25.49
N LEU A 394 15.78 -0.48 24.78
CA LEU A 394 15.75 -0.55 23.33
C LEU A 394 16.21 0.77 22.70
N LEU A 395 15.62 1.90 23.12
CA LEU A 395 15.91 3.23 22.56
C LEU A 395 17.34 3.73 22.84
N ASP A 396 17.98 3.28 23.92
CA ASP A 396 19.36 3.63 24.30
C ASP A 396 20.47 2.76 23.65
N ASP A 397 20.16 1.89 22.67
CA ASP A 397 21.08 0.83 22.18
C ASP A 397 21.59 -0.12 23.30
N ARG A 398 20.81 -0.28 24.39
CA ARG A 398 21.15 -1.09 25.57
C ARG A 398 20.52 -2.49 25.61
N LEU A 399 19.52 -2.78 24.77
CA LEU A 399 18.83 -4.08 24.77
C LEU A 399 19.69 -5.19 24.14
N CYS A 400 19.59 -6.38 24.71
CA CYS A 400 20.24 -7.60 24.24
C CYS A 400 19.19 -8.70 24.05
N VAL A 401 19.21 -9.35 22.89
CA VAL A 401 18.48 -10.58 22.58
C VAL A 401 19.41 -11.77 22.82
N ILE A 402 18.93 -12.78 23.53
CA ILE A 402 19.60 -14.08 23.70
C ILE A 402 18.65 -15.17 23.19
N SER A 403 19.14 -16.07 22.35
CA SER A 403 18.37 -17.13 21.66
C SER A 403 18.99 -18.51 21.90
N ASP A 404 18.15 -19.54 22.00
CA ASP A 404 18.48 -20.98 22.11
C ASP A 404 17.40 -21.81 21.36
N GLY A 405 17.83 -22.65 20.43
CA GLY A 405 17.02 -23.41 19.47
C GLY A 405 17.30 -24.92 19.49
N SER A 406 16.67 -25.61 20.43
CA SER A 406 16.74 -27.07 20.61
C SER A 406 15.96 -27.87 19.53
N TYR A 407 16.45 -29.06 19.18
CA TYR A 407 15.72 -30.06 18.38
C TYR A 407 15.73 -31.44 19.05
N LYS A 408 14.55 -32.07 19.18
CA LYS A 408 14.38 -33.38 19.82
C LYS A 408 13.10 -34.09 19.36
N LEU A 409 13.18 -35.42 19.15
CA LEU A 409 12.03 -36.27 18.81
C LEU A 409 11.17 -35.79 17.61
N GLY A 410 11.80 -35.16 16.61
CA GLY A 410 11.09 -34.66 15.43
C GLY A 410 10.50 -33.25 15.59
N LEU A 411 10.66 -32.61 16.75
CA LEU A 411 10.19 -31.25 17.03
C LEU A 411 11.38 -30.33 17.28
N GLY A 412 11.35 -29.13 16.69
CA GLY A 412 12.22 -28.02 17.08
C GLY A 412 11.49 -27.08 18.05
N THR A 413 12.22 -26.55 19.02
CA THR A 413 11.69 -25.69 20.09
C THR A 413 12.65 -24.54 20.35
N VAL A 414 12.11 -23.34 20.57
CA VAL A 414 12.87 -22.10 20.65
C VAL A 414 12.53 -21.34 21.93
N ALA A 415 13.56 -20.82 22.59
CA ALA A 415 13.44 -19.85 23.67
C ALA A 415 14.26 -18.60 23.35
N VAL A 416 13.68 -17.42 23.57
CA VAL A 416 14.37 -16.13 23.40
C VAL A 416 14.14 -15.25 24.63
N GLN A 417 15.14 -14.47 25.02
CA GLN A 417 15.03 -13.44 26.06
C GLN A 417 15.54 -12.10 25.55
N LEU A 418 14.75 -11.04 25.76
CA LEU A 418 15.14 -9.64 25.54
C LEU A 418 15.38 -8.99 26.91
N LEU A 419 16.59 -8.50 27.18
CA LEU A 419 16.95 -7.92 28.48
C LEU A 419 17.97 -6.77 28.37
N PRO A 420 18.08 -5.87 29.39
CA PRO A 420 19.08 -4.80 29.39
C PRO A 420 20.51 -5.32 29.57
N ARG A 421 21.48 -4.73 28.85
CA ARG A 421 22.91 -5.09 28.90
C ARG A 421 23.65 -4.67 30.18
N LYS A 422 23.01 -3.92 31.07
CA LYS A 422 23.51 -3.55 32.42
C LYS A 422 22.42 -3.91 33.43
N GLU A 423 22.82 -4.13 34.68
CA GLU A 423 21.98 -4.62 35.78
C GLU A 423 20.53 -4.12 35.73
N GLY A 424 19.67 -5.04 35.33
CA GLY A 424 18.22 -4.99 35.36
C GLY A 424 17.71 -6.41 35.58
N LYS A 425 16.51 -6.57 36.14
CA LYS A 425 15.85 -7.88 36.26
C LYS A 425 14.85 -8.12 35.15
N GLU A 426 14.53 -7.05 34.44
CA GLU A 426 13.47 -6.93 33.46
C GLU A 426 13.81 -7.77 32.22
N ARG A 427 12.83 -8.53 31.73
CA ARG A 427 12.96 -9.37 30.54
C ARG A 427 11.62 -9.60 29.87
N ILE A 428 11.63 -9.61 28.53
CA ILE A 428 10.60 -10.31 27.76
C ILE A 428 11.15 -11.71 27.46
N ILE A 429 10.39 -12.74 27.79
CA ILE A 429 10.65 -14.14 27.47
C ILE A 429 9.70 -14.54 26.35
N VAL A 430 10.22 -15.21 25.32
CA VAL A 430 9.48 -15.62 24.13
C VAL A 430 9.67 -17.13 23.96
N ARG A 431 8.58 -17.86 23.69
CA ARG A 431 8.61 -19.32 23.43
C ARG A 431 7.81 -19.65 22.17
N CYS A 432 8.35 -20.56 21.35
CA CYS A 432 7.67 -21.09 20.16
C CYS A 432 8.24 -22.44 19.71
N GLN A 433 7.44 -23.20 18.95
CA GLN A 433 7.87 -24.35 18.19
C GLN A 433 8.42 -23.92 16.83
N THR A 434 9.43 -24.63 16.33
CA THR A 434 10.00 -24.41 14.99
C THR A 434 8.99 -24.85 13.91
N PRO A 435 8.50 -23.99 13.01
CA PRO A 435 7.55 -24.38 11.97
C PRO A 435 8.19 -25.22 10.86
N GLY A 436 7.52 -26.31 10.45
CA GLY A 436 7.94 -27.21 9.36
C GLY A 436 7.45 -28.65 9.55
N LEU A 437 7.50 -29.47 8.49
CA LEU A 437 7.26 -30.92 8.61
C LEU A 437 8.40 -31.58 9.39
N THR A 438 8.15 -32.72 10.03
CA THR A 438 9.14 -33.47 10.84
C THR A 438 10.49 -33.68 10.15
N ASP A 439 10.47 -33.91 8.82
CA ASP A 439 11.66 -34.15 7.99
C ASP A 439 12.45 -32.86 7.67
N ASP A 440 11.82 -31.68 7.82
CA ASP A 440 12.45 -30.36 7.63
C ASP A 440 13.15 -29.86 8.90
N GLN A 441 12.92 -30.49 10.05
CA GLN A 441 13.32 -30.01 11.38
C GLN A 441 14.79 -30.30 11.69
N SER A 442 15.47 -29.34 12.33
CA SER A 442 16.85 -29.48 12.81
C SER A 442 17.18 -28.42 13.87
N ALA A 443 18.28 -28.62 14.61
CA ALA A 443 18.80 -27.63 15.55
C ALA A 443 19.11 -26.30 14.83
N TYR A 444 19.84 -26.35 13.70
CA TYR A 444 20.15 -25.17 12.89
C TYR A 444 18.90 -24.40 12.40
N ARG A 445 17.80 -25.11 12.08
CA ARG A 445 16.52 -24.46 11.76
C ARG A 445 15.91 -23.77 12.99
N SER A 446 16.05 -24.38 14.16
CA SER A 446 15.50 -23.84 15.41
C SER A 446 16.28 -22.60 15.87
N GLU A 447 17.62 -22.61 15.78
CA GLU A 447 18.46 -21.40 15.95
C GLU A 447 17.98 -20.24 15.07
N LEU A 448 17.77 -20.49 13.77
CA LEU A 448 17.30 -19.48 12.84
C LEU A 448 15.90 -18.92 13.19
N ILE A 449 15.02 -19.74 13.77
CA ILE A 449 13.70 -19.30 14.24
C ILE A 449 13.80 -18.50 15.54
N GLY A 450 14.75 -18.80 16.43
CA GLY A 450 15.02 -17.98 17.62
C GLY A 450 15.58 -16.59 17.29
N LEU A 451 16.49 -16.51 16.32
CA LEU A 451 16.93 -15.23 15.75
C LEU A 451 15.75 -14.44 15.15
N LEU A 452 14.85 -15.10 14.40
CA LEU A 452 13.68 -14.47 13.80
C LEU A 452 12.68 -13.98 14.86
N ALA A 453 12.33 -14.82 15.84
CA ALA A 453 11.40 -14.49 16.91
C ALA A 453 11.91 -13.32 17.78
N GLY A 454 13.22 -13.30 18.08
CA GLY A 454 13.85 -12.18 18.77
C GLY A 454 13.76 -10.86 18.00
N ILE A 455 13.96 -10.88 16.68
CA ILE A 455 13.80 -9.70 15.82
C ILE A 455 12.34 -9.24 15.78
N MET A 456 11.38 -10.15 15.62
CA MET A 456 9.94 -9.82 15.58
C MET A 456 9.46 -9.13 16.87
N VAL A 457 9.88 -9.63 18.03
CA VAL A 457 9.45 -9.06 19.33
C VAL A 457 10.15 -7.72 19.63
N VAL A 458 11.38 -7.50 19.12
CA VAL A 458 12.02 -6.17 19.13
C VAL A 458 11.26 -5.16 18.28
N ASP A 459 10.82 -5.57 17.08
CA ASP A 459 10.07 -4.71 16.15
C ASP A 459 8.70 -4.32 16.73
N TRP A 460 7.96 -5.30 17.29
CA TRP A 460 6.71 -5.04 18.00
C TRP A 460 6.87 -4.15 19.24
N LEU A 461 7.98 -4.27 19.99
CA LEU A 461 8.26 -3.38 21.13
C LEU A 461 8.49 -1.94 20.65
N LEU A 462 9.16 -1.77 19.50
CA LEU A 462 9.38 -0.45 18.89
C LEU A 462 8.06 0.17 18.41
N ASP A 463 7.19 -0.62 17.77
CA ASP A 463 5.88 -0.17 17.29
C ASP A 463 4.95 0.29 18.43
N GLN A 464 4.97 -0.36 19.59
CA GLN A 464 4.12 0.06 20.72
C GLN A 464 4.65 1.31 21.44
N TRP A 465 5.97 1.44 21.60
CA TRP A 465 6.57 2.49 22.44
C TRP A 465 7.12 3.70 21.67
N ALA A 466 7.46 3.54 20.39
CA ALA A 466 8.06 4.60 19.57
C ALA A 466 7.67 4.57 18.07
N PRO A 467 6.38 4.45 17.71
CA PRO A 467 5.92 4.28 16.32
C PRO A 467 6.28 5.44 15.35
N THR A 468 6.75 6.58 15.87
CA THR A 468 7.18 7.74 15.07
C THR A 468 8.71 7.90 14.98
N LEU A 469 9.49 6.90 15.41
CA LEU A 469 10.95 6.99 15.48
C LEU A 469 11.58 6.97 14.07
N ARG A 470 12.37 8.00 13.74
CA ARG A 470 12.92 8.20 12.38
C ARG A 470 14.16 7.35 12.04
N SER A 471 14.72 6.66 13.01
CA SER A 471 15.92 5.83 12.87
C SER A 471 15.82 4.66 13.86
N PRO A 472 15.81 3.40 13.41
CA PRO A 472 15.67 2.27 14.31
C PRO A 472 16.90 2.13 15.23
N PRO A 473 16.70 1.73 16.50
CA PRO A 473 17.78 1.50 17.45
C PRO A 473 18.56 0.21 17.14
N ARG A 474 19.65 -0.03 17.87
CA ARG A 474 20.55 -1.16 17.69
C ARG A 474 20.47 -2.14 18.85
N VAL A 475 19.89 -3.29 18.58
CA VAL A 475 19.90 -4.44 19.50
C VAL A 475 21.12 -5.32 19.22
N ARG A 476 21.70 -5.88 20.28
CA ARG A 476 22.72 -6.94 20.17
C ARG A 476 22.04 -8.30 20.27
N ILE A 477 22.43 -9.24 19.42
CA ILE A 477 21.90 -10.62 19.44
C ILE A 477 23.03 -11.57 19.82
N ALA A 478 22.71 -12.57 20.65
CA ALA A 478 23.56 -13.71 20.98
C ALA A 478 22.78 -15.02 20.78
N CYS A 479 23.43 -15.98 20.13
CA CYS A 479 23.02 -17.37 19.89
C CYS A 479 24.29 -18.24 19.97
N ASP A 480 24.18 -19.57 20.03
CA ASP A 480 25.34 -20.47 20.17
C ASP A 480 25.76 -21.22 18.89
N GLY A 481 25.05 -21.01 17.77
CA GLY A 481 25.34 -21.55 16.43
C GLY A 481 26.41 -20.86 15.59
#